data_AF-A0A1A2KRZ2-F1
#
_entry.id   AF-A0A1A2KRZ2-F1
#
_cell.length_a   1.000
_cell.length_b   1.000
_cell.length_c   1.000
_cell.angle_alpha   90.00
_cell.angle_beta   90.00
_cell.angle_gamma   90.00
#
_symmetry.space_group_name_H-M   'P 1'
#
loop_
_entity.id
_entity.type
_entity.pdbx_description
1 polymer ?
#
loop_
_entity_poly.entity_id
_entity_poly.type
_entity_poly.pdbx_seq_one_letter_code
_entity_poly.pdbx_strand_id
1 'polypeptide(L)'
;MNRWDEPAPVDDDPIPTLAKIVARNQVWPLMAAKYGVENLVPPWKTSLDGLCDALDHAADETGVPNFAQRRDEEDQLSSTLYADLPYPENQLVALAHSLLARGVITESELGERLAAVRARLEA
;
A
#
# COMPACT_ATOMS: atom_id res chain seq x y z
N MET A 1 8.51 -20.62 22.98
CA MET A 1 8.02 -19.32 22.50
C MET A 1 6.83 -18.90 23.34
N ASN A 2 6.90 -17.75 24.01
CA ASN A 2 5.78 -17.17 24.76
C ASN A 2 4.85 -16.42 23.78
N ARG A 3 3.54 -16.52 24.00
CA ARG A 3 2.43 -15.88 23.25
C ARG A 3 2.37 -14.34 23.44
N TRP A 4 3.50 -13.70 23.72
CA TRP A 4 3.56 -12.30 24.18
C TRP A 4 4.57 -11.43 23.42
N ASP A 5 5.26 -11.98 22.42
CA ASP A 5 6.09 -11.24 21.45
C ASP A 5 5.38 -11.09 20.09
N GLU A 6 4.05 -11.18 20.05
CA GLU A 6 3.32 -10.78 18.85
C GLU A 6 3.40 -9.24 18.74
N PRO A 7 3.94 -8.70 17.64
CA PRO A 7 3.91 -7.26 17.43
C PRO A 7 2.47 -6.79 17.49
N ALA A 8 2.24 -5.63 18.13
CA ALA A 8 0.90 -5.06 18.18
C ALA A 8 0.36 -4.91 16.74
N PRO A 9 -0.94 -5.20 16.50
CA PRO A 9 -1.54 -5.01 15.19
C PRO A 9 -1.34 -3.56 14.75
N VAL A 10 -1.17 -3.38 13.45
CA VAL A 10 -1.09 -2.03 12.87
C VAL A 10 -2.39 -1.28 13.18
N ASP A 11 -2.24 0.00 13.53
CA ASP A 11 -3.37 0.91 13.68
C ASP A 11 -4.19 0.92 12.38
N ASP A 12 -5.51 0.93 12.49
CA ASP A 12 -6.44 0.98 11.35
C ASP A 12 -7.21 2.31 11.29
N ASP A 13 -6.75 3.33 12.03
CA ASP A 13 -7.24 4.69 11.90
C ASP A 13 -7.01 5.23 10.47
N PRO A 14 -8.01 5.87 9.83
CA PRO A 14 -7.86 6.38 8.48
C PRO A 14 -6.77 7.43 8.33
N ILE A 15 -5.76 7.15 7.49
CA ILE A 15 -4.72 8.12 7.15
C ILE A 15 -5.26 9.12 6.10
N PRO A 16 -5.24 10.45 6.36
CA PRO A 16 -5.91 11.44 5.50
C PRO A 16 -5.44 11.42 4.04
N THR A 17 -4.15 11.27 3.79
CA THR A 17 -3.60 11.21 2.42
C THR A 17 -4.06 9.96 1.68
N LEU A 18 -4.08 8.80 2.33
CA LEU A 18 -4.58 7.57 1.73
C LEU A 18 -6.08 7.64 1.49
N ALA A 19 -6.86 8.17 2.44
CA ALA A 19 -8.30 8.38 2.28
C ALA A 19 -8.63 9.24 1.05
N LYS A 20 -7.85 10.31 0.79
CA LYS A 20 -7.99 11.14 -0.42
C LYS A 20 -7.68 10.38 -1.71
N ILE A 21 -6.73 9.44 -1.69
CA ILE A 21 -6.40 8.59 -2.85
C ILE A 21 -7.56 7.63 -3.13
N VAL A 22 -8.04 6.94 -2.10
CA VAL A 22 -9.16 6.00 -2.20
C VAL A 22 -10.43 6.70 -2.70
N ALA A 23 -10.75 7.88 -2.16
CA ALA A 23 -11.93 8.65 -2.55
C ALA A 23 -11.95 9.08 -4.04
N ARG A 24 -10.80 9.11 -4.73
CA ARG A 24 -10.75 9.39 -6.18
C ARG A 24 -11.20 8.20 -7.03
N ASN A 25 -11.29 7.01 -6.44
CA ASN A 25 -11.78 5.79 -7.08
C ASN A 25 -11.14 5.50 -8.44
N GLN A 26 -9.82 5.68 -8.54
CA GLN A 26 -9.05 5.41 -9.77
C GLN A 26 -8.54 3.96 -9.79
N VAL A 27 -9.45 3.01 -9.56
CA VAL A 27 -9.14 1.58 -9.50
C VAL A 27 -8.96 0.98 -10.89
N TRP A 28 -8.15 -0.07 -11.00
CA TRP A 28 -7.75 -0.67 -12.27
C TRP A 28 -8.91 -1.04 -13.19
N PRO A 29 -9.99 -1.71 -12.73
CA PRO A 29 -11.10 -2.04 -13.63
C PRO A 29 -11.73 -0.82 -14.32
N LEU A 30 -11.82 0.31 -13.61
CA LEU A 30 -12.36 1.56 -14.16
C LEU A 30 -11.36 2.23 -15.10
N MET A 31 -10.08 2.26 -14.74
CA MET A 31 -9.04 2.86 -15.59
C MET A 31 -8.80 2.04 -16.85
N ALA A 32 -8.81 0.72 -16.74
CA ALA A 32 -8.65 -0.19 -17.87
C ALA A 32 -9.77 0.01 -18.90
N ALA A 33 -11.02 0.04 -18.44
CA ALA A 33 -12.18 0.33 -19.29
C ALA A 33 -12.11 1.73 -19.92
N LYS A 34 -11.72 2.75 -19.13
CA LYS A 34 -11.60 4.13 -19.60
C LYS A 34 -10.60 4.27 -20.75
N TYR A 35 -9.47 3.56 -20.69
CA TYR A 35 -8.39 3.67 -21.67
C TYR A 35 -8.37 2.53 -22.70
N GLY A 36 -9.36 1.63 -22.68
CA GLY A 36 -9.49 0.54 -23.66
C GLY A 36 -8.37 -0.49 -23.59
N VAL A 37 -7.81 -0.73 -22.40
CA VAL A 37 -6.76 -1.75 -22.18
C VAL A 37 -7.35 -3.00 -21.52
N GLU A 38 -6.86 -4.16 -21.92
CA GLU A 38 -7.41 -5.47 -21.52
C GLU A 38 -6.54 -6.21 -20.50
N ASN A 39 -5.47 -5.59 -19.99
CA ASN A 39 -4.60 -6.25 -19.01
C ASN A 39 -5.41 -6.60 -17.75
N LEU A 40 -5.31 -7.86 -17.31
CA LEU A 40 -6.05 -8.35 -16.14
C LEU A 40 -5.64 -7.64 -14.84
N VAL A 41 -4.39 -7.21 -14.76
CA VAL A 41 -3.83 -6.47 -13.64
C VAL A 41 -3.14 -5.20 -14.15
N PRO A 42 -3.05 -4.15 -13.33
CA PRO A 42 -2.36 -2.93 -13.72
C PRO A 42 -0.87 -3.20 -14.00
N PRO A 43 -0.25 -2.52 -14.98
CA PRO A 43 1.18 -2.68 -15.29
C PRO A 43 2.10 -2.43 -14.09
N TRP A 44 1.70 -1.56 -13.15
CA TRP A 44 2.47 -1.27 -11.95
C TRP A 44 2.46 -2.42 -10.92
N LYS A 45 1.61 -3.43 -11.08
CA LYS A 45 1.53 -4.56 -10.14
C LYS A 45 2.85 -5.31 -10.00
N THR A 46 3.56 -5.52 -11.10
CA THR A 46 4.89 -6.16 -11.06
C THR A 46 5.90 -5.35 -10.25
N SER A 47 5.82 -4.02 -10.28
CA SER A 47 6.66 -3.16 -9.44
C SER A 47 6.28 -3.24 -7.96
N LEU A 48 4.99 -3.38 -7.65
CA LEU A 48 4.53 -3.65 -6.28
C LEU A 48 5.07 -4.99 -5.78
N ASP A 49 5.01 -6.05 -6.59
CA ASP A 49 5.54 -7.37 -6.22
C ASP A 49 7.04 -7.31 -5.94
N GLY A 50 7.82 -6.64 -6.79
CA GLY A 50 9.25 -6.46 -6.54
C GLY A 50 9.56 -5.62 -5.30
N LEU A 51 8.72 -4.63 -4.97
CA LEU A 51 8.87 -3.85 -3.72
C LEU A 51 8.60 -4.73 -2.50
N CYS A 52 7.56 -5.56 -2.54
CA CYS A 52 7.23 -6.52 -1.49
C CYS A 52 8.40 -7.47 -1.23
N ASP A 53 8.98 -8.06 -2.29
CA ASP A 53 10.15 -8.95 -2.18
C ASP A 53 11.35 -8.24 -1.56
N ALA A 54 11.60 -6.97 -1.93
CA ALA A 54 12.69 -6.18 -1.39
C ALA A 54 12.49 -5.86 0.10
N LEU A 55 11.27 -5.53 0.52
CA LEU A 55 10.94 -5.29 1.93
C LEU A 55 11.12 -6.56 2.77
N ASP A 56 10.66 -7.70 2.25
CA ASP A 56 10.78 -8.99 2.92
C ASP A 56 12.25 -9.37 3.17
N HIS A 57 13.15 -8.98 2.26
CA HIS A 57 14.60 -9.15 2.41
C HIS A 57 15.26 -8.12 3.35
N ALA A 58 14.70 -6.91 3.48
CA ALA A 58 15.32 -5.81 4.23
C ALA A 58 14.93 -5.75 5.73
N ALA A 59 14.01 -6.62 6.16
CA ALA A 59 13.41 -6.62 7.50
C ALA A 59 14.40 -6.70 8.66
N ASP A 60 15.57 -7.29 8.45
CA ASP A 60 16.57 -7.48 9.50
C ASP A 60 17.33 -6.19 9.87
N GLU A 61 17.22 -5.09 9.11
CA GLU A 61 18.11 -3.93 9.24
C GLU A 61 17.45 -2.55 9.41
N THR A 62 16.13 -2.39 9.14
CA THR A 62 15.59 -1.05 8.82
C THR A 62 14.24 -0.66 9.44
N GLY A 63 13.67 -1.45 10.36
CA GLY A 63 12.36 -1.14 10.97
C GLY A 63 11.17 -1.32 10.02
N VAL A 64 11.41 -1.85 8.82
CA VAL A 64 10.39 -2.34 7.89
C VAL A 64 9.78 -3.65 8.41
N PRO A 65 8.49 -3.93 8.13
CA PRO A 65 7.87 -5.19 8.55
C PRO A 65 8.56 -6.38 7.88
N ASN A 66 8.73 -7.48 8.62
CA ASN A 66 9.12 -8.75 8.02
C ASN A 66 7.98 -9.34 7.19
N PHE A 67 8.27 -10.40 6.42
CA PHE A 67 7.29 -11.07 5.55
C PHE A 67 5.96 -11.38 6.25
N ALA A 68 6.01 -11.99 7.45
CA ALA A 68 4.81 -12.38 8.17
C ALA A 68 4.02 -11.15 8.62
N GLN A 69 4.69 -10.18 9.25
CA GLN A 69 4.08 -8.93 9.68
C GLN A 69 3.42 -8.18 8.52
N ARG A 70 4.12 -8.04 7.40
CA ARG A 70 3.61 -7.36 6.20
C ARG A 70 2.35 -8.05 5.69
N ARG A 71 2.36 -9.38 5.61
CA ARG A 71 1.20 -10.16 5.14
C ARG A 71 0.02 -10.06 6.10
N ASP A 72 0.25 -10.22 7.39
CA ASP A 72 -0.81 -10.15 8.40
C ASP A 72 -1.46 -8.75 8.41
N GLU A 73 -0.67 -7.69 8.27
CA GLU A 73 -1.15 -6.31 8.20
C GLU A 73 -1.87 -6.01 6.88
N GLU A 74 -1.33 -6.45 5.74
CA GLU A 74 -1.99 -6.33 4.44
C GLU A 74 -3.35 -7.02 4.46
N ASP A 75 -3.45 -8.23 5.02
CA ASP A 75 -4.68 -9.02 5.12
C ASP A 75 -5.68 -8.39 6.10
N GLN A 76 -5.22 -7.93 7.27
CA GLN A 76 -6.06 -7.20 8.24
C GLN A 76 -6.67 -5.97 7.57
N LEU A 77 -5.84 -5.06 7.06
CA LEU A 77 -6.29 -3.79 6.49
C LEU A 77 -7.14 -3.98 5.23
N SER A 78 -6.81 -4.96 4.39
CA SER A 78 -7.59 -5.27 3.18
C SER A 78 -8.93 -5.93 3.49
N SER A 79 -9.08 -6.55 4.66
CA SER A 79 -10.36 -7.12 5.11
C SER A 79 -11.22 -6.15 5.94
N THR A 80 -10.62 -5.06 6.44
CA THR A 80 -11.31 -4.03 7.23
C THR A 80 -11.37 -2.69 6.49
N LEU A 81 -10.39 -1.81 6.71
CA LEU A 81 -10.39 -0.42 6.28
C LEU A 81 -10.43 -0.25 4.75
N TYR A 82 -9.82 -1.19 4.02
CA TYR A 82 -9.70 -1.16 2.56
C TYR A 82 -10.50 -2.27 1.87
N ALA A 83 -11.51 -2.84 2.53
CA ALA A 83 -12.34 -3.93 2.01
C ALA A 83 -13.08 -3.59 0.70
N ASP A 84 -13.39 -2.31 0.48
CA ASP A 84 -14.09 -1.84 -0.72
C ASP A 84 -13.17 -1.61 -1.92
N LEU A 85 -11.84 -1.69 -1.75
CA LEU A 85 -10.90 -1.61 -2.86
C LEU A 85 -10.75 -2.99 -3.54
N PRO A 86 -10.75 -3.04 -4.88
CA PRO A 86 -10.44 -4.28 -5.57
C PRO A 86 -8.96 -4.62 -5.41
N TYR A 87 -8.64 -5.91 -5.60
CA TYR A 87 -7.27 -6.31 -5.85
C TYR A 87 -6.80 -5.80 -7.23
N PRO A 88 -5.58 -5.25 -7.37
CA PRO A 88 -4.53 -5.15 -6.35
C PRO A 88 -4.43 -3.82 -5.60
N GLU A 89 -5.37 -2.89 -5.76
CA GLU A 89 -5.35 -1.60 -5.06
C GLU A 89 -5.46 -1.73 -3.53
N ASN A 90 -6.26 -2.67 -3.03
CA ASN A 90 -6.35 -2.92 -1.58
C ASN A 90 -4.98 -3.27 -0.98
N GLN A 91 -4.22 -4.16 -1.62
CA GLN A 91 -2.87 -4.53 -1.21
C GLN A 91 -1.94 -3.32 -1.23
N LEU A 92 -1.95 -2.53 -2.31
CA LEU A 92 -1.09 -1.35 -2.44
C LEU A 92 -1.36 -0.35 -1.31
N VAL A 93 -2.63 -0.05 -1.03
CA VAL A 93 -3.02 0.94 -0.03
C VAL A 93 -2.78 0.39 1.39
N ALA A 94 -3.02 -0.90 1.64
CA ALA A 94 -2.72 -1.54 2.91
C ALA A 94 -1.21 -1.55 3.21
N LEU A 95 -0.36 -1.86 2.23
CA LEU A 95 1.09 -1.77 2.39
C LEU A 95 1.53 -0.33 2.69
N ALA A 96 1.04 0.64 1.92
CA ALA A 96 1.36 2.05 2.16
C ALA A 96 0.93 2.51 3.57
N HIS A 97 -0.23 2.05 4.04
CA HIS A 97 -0.69 2.30 5.40
C HIS A 97 0.30 1.73 6.43
N SER A 98 0.66 0.45 6.33
CA SER A 98 1.62 -0.19 7.23
C SER A 98 2.93 0.59 7.32
N LEU A 99 3.50 1.00 6.17
CA LEU A 99 4.75 1.78 6.15
C LEU A 99 4.62 3.15 6.82
N LEU A 100 3.45 3.82 6.71
CA LEU A 100 3.18 5.08 7.39
C LEU A 100 2.98 4.90 8.90
N ALA A 101 2.18 3.91 9.30
CA ALA A 101 1.89 3.61 10.70
C ALA A 101 3.15 3.19 11.47
N ARG A 102 4.09 2.51 10.79
CA ARG A 102 5.39 2.13 11.33
C ARG A 102 6.44 3.25 11.26
N GLY A 103 6.13 4.38 10.61
CA GLY A 103 7.04 5.52 10.45
C GLY A 103 8.21 5.25 9.49
N VAL A 104 8.12 4.23 8.64
CA VAL A 104 9.10 3.95 7.57
C VAL A 104 9.10 5.08 6.54
N ILE A 105 7.91 5.62 6.27
CA ILE A 105 7.71 6.87 5.53
C ILE A 105 6.76 7.75 6.31
N THR A 106 6.83 9.06 6.08
CA THR A 106 5.90 10.04 6.64
C THR A 106 4.81 10.43 5.65
N GLU A 107 3.69 10.96 6.15
CA GLU A 107 2.61 11.45 5.30
C GLU A 107 3.07 12.64 4.42
N SER A 108 4.00 13.47 4.91
CA SER A 108 4.59 14.57 4.12
C SER A 108 5.41 14.04 2.94
N GLU A 109 6.31 13.08 3.19
CA GLU A 109 7.14 12.48 2.14
C GLU A 109 6.28 11.82 1.06
N LEU A 110 5.22 11.10 1.46
CA LEU A 110 4.28 10.53 0.51
C LEU A 110 3.58 11.62 -0.31
N GLY A 111 3.08 12.67 0.35
CA GLY A 111 2.41 13.80 -0.30
C GLY A 111 3.30 14.51 -1.32
N GLU A 112 4.54 14.82 -0.93
CA GLU A 112 5.56 15.42 -1.79
C GLU A 112 5.89 14.53 -2.98
N ARG A 113 6.04 13.22 -2.75
CA ARG A 113 6.33 12.27 -3.82
C ARG A 113 5.19 12.17 -4.84
N LEU A 114 3.94 12.14 -4.38
CA LEU A 114 2.76 12.14 -5.24
C LEU A 114 2.65 13.42 -6.07
N ALA A 115 2.94 14.58 -5.47
CA ALA A 115 2.96 15.86 -6.18
C ALA A 115 4.04 15.89 -7.28
N ALA A 116 5.24 15.40 -6.98
CA ALA A 116 6.32 15.31 -7.96
C ALA A 116 5.99 14.36 -9.12
N VAL A 117 5.38 13.20 -8.83
CA VAL A 117 4.94 12.26 -9.88
C VAL A 117 3.87 12.90 -10.77
N ARG A 118 2.89 13.59 -10.17
CA ARG A 118 1.86 14.31 -10.94
C ARG A 118 2.45 15.38 -11.84
N ALA A 119 3.34 16.23 -11.31
CA ALA A 119 3.98 17.27 -12.10
C ALA A 119 4.74 16.71 -13.32
N ARG A 120 5.36 15.53 -13.17
CA ARG A 120 6.03 14.84 -14.29
C ARG A 120 5.06 14.29 -15.35
N LEU A 121 3.86 13.88 -14.95
CA LEU A 121 2.85 13.32 -15.87
C LEU A 121 2.03 14.42 -16.58
N GLU A 122 1.98 15.62 -16.01
CA GLU A 122 1.26 16.78 -16.55
C GLU A 122 2.16 17.72 -17.39
N ALA A 123 3.48 17.49 -17.41
CA ALA A 123 4.46 18.23 -18.23
C ALA A 123 4.51 17.71 -19.68
#